data_AF-A0A4Y2NEK8-F1
#
_entry.id   AF-A0A4Y2NEK8-F1
#
_cell.length_a   1.000
_cell.length_b   1.000
_cell.length_c   1.000
_cell.angle_alpha   90.00
_cell.angle_beta   90.00
_cell.angle_gamma   90.00
#
_symmetry.space_group_name_H-M   'P 1'
#
loop_
_entity.id
_entity.type
_entity.pdbx_description
1 polymer ?
#
loop_
_entity_poly.entity_id
_entity_poly.type
_entity_poly.pdbx_seq_one_letter_code
_entity_poly.pdbx_strand_id
1 'polypeptide(L)'
;MIIKFKDTGELCVLQGRGRKRLSNETAEEVFLAMAERASGSQYSSKSARAVSRDSSLPLSTVRNIPRSILEWYPYKIHIVQALKPADSDKRTQFSRISSLPE
;
A
#
# COMPACT_ATOMS: atom_id res chain seq x y z
N MET A 1 -0.05 -24.93 33.53
CA MET A 1 -0.57 -24.42 32.24
C MET A 1 -1.27 -25.52 31.45
N ILE A 2 -0.62 -26.68 31.25
CA ILE A 2 -1.21 -27.85 30.56
C ILE A 2 -2.50 -28.39 31.21
N ILE A 3 -2.61 -28.40 32.54
CA ILE A 3 -3.80 -28.93 33.23
C ILE A 3 -5.05 -28.11 32.91
N LYS A 4 -4.97 -26.77 33.01
CA LYS A 4 -6.08 -25.87 32.63
C LYS A 4 -6.46 -25.97 31.16
N PHE A 5 -5.48 -26.15 30.26
CA PHE A 5 -5.76 -26.33 28.83
C PHE A 5 -6.47 -27.67 28.55
N LYS A 6 -6.10 -28.75 29.25
CA LYS A 6 -6.80 -30.04 29.13
C LYS A 6 -8.24 -29.96 29.62
N ASP A 7 -8.52 -29.19 30.66
CA ASP A 7 -9.88 -29.07 31.23
C ASP A 7 -10.77 -28.09 30.45
N THR A 8 -10.24 -26.94 30.03
CA THR A 8 -11.04 -25.85 29.42
C THR A 8 -10.91 -25.80 27.89
N GLY A 9 -9.94 -26.51 27.31
CA GLY A 9 -9.65 -26.48 25.86
C GLY A 9 -9.03 -25.17 25.36
N GLU A 10 -8.91 -24.17 26.23
CA GLU A 10 -8.53 -22.81 25.84
C GLU A 10 -7.34 -22.34 26.66
N LEU A 11 -6.31 -21.87 25.96
CA LEU A 11 -5.28 -21.04 26.58
C LEU A 11 -5.88 -19.64 26.62
N CYS A 12 -6.19 -19.14 27.81
CA CYS A 12 -6.60 -17.74 28.00
C CYS A 12 -5.41 -16.80 27.70
N VAL A 13 -5.00 -16.73 26.43
CA VAL A 13 -3.99 -15.82 25.93
C VAL A 13 -4.66 -14.45 25.91
N LEU A 14 -4.45 -13.69 27.00
CA LEU A 14 -4.83 -12.30 27.03
C LEU A 14 -4.22 -11.61 25.81
N GLN A 15 -4.99 -10.76 25.14
CA GLN A 15 -4.51 -9.89 24.07
C GLN A 15 -3.20 -9.24 24.56
N GLY A 16 -2.08 -9.57 23.91
CA GLY A 16 -0.77 -9.09 24.35
C GLY A 16 -0.75 -7.56 24.39
N ARG A 17 0.15 -6.98 25.20
CA ARG A 17 0.41 -5.51 25.22
C ARG A 17 1.01 -4.96 23.92
N GLY A 18 0.79 -5.64 22.79
CA GLY A 18 1.30 -5.27 21.48
C GLY A 18 0.68 -3.96 20.99
N ARG A 19 1.26 -3.44 19.89
CA ARG A 19 0.74 -2.25 19.22
C ARG A 19 -0.66 -2.53 18.70
N LYS A 20 -1.62 -1.66 19.06
CA LYS A 20 -2.99 -1.73 18.53
C LYS A 20 -2.95 -1.71 17.01
N ARG A 21 -3.74 -2.58 16.37
CA ARG A 21 -3.95 -2.54 14.92
C ARG A 21 -4.51 -1.16 14.53
N LEU A 22 -4.05 -0.65 13.40
CA LEU A 22 -4.62 0.56 12.81
C LEU A 22 -6.03 0.23 12.31
N SER A 23 -6.95 1.18 12.40
CA SER A 23 -8.31 0.97 11.87
C SER A 23 -8.31 1.08 10.35
N ASN A 24 -9.20 0.31 9.70
CA ASN A 24 -9.35 0.34 8.25
C ASN A 24 -9.81 1.72 7.76
N GLU A 25 -10.68 2.40 8.52
CA GLU A 25 -11.12 3.78 8.25
C GLU A 25 -9.94 4.75 8.09
N THR A 26 -8.97 4.70 9.02
CA THR A 26 -7.77 5.55 8.92
C THR A 26 -6.87 5.17 7.76
N ALA A 27 -6.90 3.91 7.32
CA ALA A 27 -6.15 3.47 6.16
C ALA A 27 -6.76 3.97 4.85
N GLU A 28 -8.09 3.98 4.75
CA GLU A 28 -8.85 4.51 3.62
C GLU A 28 -8.68 6.02 3.47
N GLU A 29 -8.73 6.77 4.58
CA GLU A 29 -8.47 8.22 4.57
C GLU A 29 -7.07 8.55 4.03
N VAL A 30 -6.05 7.82 4.51
CA VAL A 30 -4.66 7.98 4.06
C VAL A 30 -4.51 7.57 2.59
N PHE A 31 -5.20 6.53 2.14
CA PHE A 31 -5.21 6.11 0.75
C PHE A 31 -5.78 7.21 -0.17
N LEU A 32 -6.94 7.77 0.18
CA LEU A 32 -7.58 8.84 -0.59
C LEU A 32 -6.67 10.07 -0.69
N ALA A 33 -6.13 10.52 0.45
CA ALA A 33 -5.21 11.66 0.48
C ALA A 33 -3.93 11.43 -0.36
N MET A 34 -3.44 10.18 -0.42
CA MET A 34 -2.32 9.82 -1.31
C MET A 34 -2.71 9.82 -2.79
N ALA A 35 -3.90 9.29 -3.12
CA ALA A 35 -4.39 9.20 -4.48
C ALA A 35 -4.68 10.58 -5.10
N GLU A 36 -5.34 11.47 -4.34
CA GLU A 36 -5.63 12.84 -4.76
C GLU A 36 -4.35 13.61 -5.08
N ARG A 37 -3.33 13.53 -4.20
CA ARG A 37 -2.01 14.12 -4.46
C ARG A 37 -1.29 13.50 -5.65
N ALA A 38 -1.49 12.21 -5.90
CA ALA A 38 -0.86 11.53 -7.04
C ALA A 38 -1.45 11.98 -8.37
N SER A 39 -2.74 12.36 -8.39
CA SER A 39 -3.45 12.86 -9.58
C SER A 39 -3.08 14.31 -9.92
N GLY A 40 -2.89 15.16 -8.90
CA GLY A 40 -2.68 16.60 -9.09
C GLY A 40 -1.29 17.04 -9.55
N SER A 41 -0.26 16.18 -9.48
CA SER A 41 1.05 16.54 -10.05
C SER A 41 1.97 15.36 -10.36
N GLN A 42 2.78 15.52 -11.41
CA GLN A 42 3.82 14.57 -11.78
C GLN A 42 5.01 14.61 -10.80
N TYR A 43 5.22 15.73 -10.09
CA TYR A 43 6.44 15.99 -9.30
C TYR A 43 6.28 16.71 -7.94
N SER A 44 5.16 17.38 -7.66
CA SER A 44 4.92 18.03 -6.36
C SER A 44 4.47 17.00 -5.30
N SER A 45 5.46 16.33 -4.74
CA SER A 45 5.46 15.77 -3.40
C SER A 45 4.31 14.79 -3.08
N LYS A 46 4.42 13.58 -3.63
CA LYS A 46 3.80 12.33 -3.15
C LYS A 46 4.36 11.88 -1.76
N SER A 47 4.72 12.84 -0.91
CA SER A 47 5.48 12.57 0.31
C SER A 47 4.56 12.23 1.47
N ALA A 48 4.94 11.24 2.28
CA ALA A 48 4.24 10.89 3.51
C ALA A 48 4.12 12.07 4.50
N ARG A 49 5.05 13.05 4.45
CA ARG A 49 4.98 14.27 5.27
C ARG A 49 3.85 15.19 4.85
N ALA A 50 3.64 15.34 3.54
CA ALA A 50 2.56 16.17 3.03
C ALA A 50 1.20 15.55 3.41
N VAL A 51 1.06 14.22 3.25
CA VAL A 51 -0.15 13.49 3.64
C VAL A 51 -0.40 13.58 5.14
N SER A 52 0.64 13.48 5.97
CA SER A 52 0.56 13.65 7.43
C SER A 52 0.08 15.04 7.84
N ARG A 53 0.39 16.09 7.08
CA ARG A 53 -0.13 17.44 7.34
C ARG A 53 -1.61 17.56 7.02
N ASP A 54 -2.07 16.92 5.95
CA ASP A 54 -3.46 17.00 5.49
C ASP A 54 -4.40 16.16 6.38
N SER A 55 -4.01 14.93 6.72
CA SER A 55 -4.84 14.04 7.55
C SER A 55 -4.63 14.25 9.05
N SER A 56 -3.75 15.17 9.45
CA SER A 56 -3.32 15.39 10.85
C SER A 56 -2.78 14.14 11.58
N LEU A 57 -2.50 13.07 10.82
CA LEU A 57 -1.98 11.82 11.37
C LEU A 57 -0.46 11.88 11.59
N PRO A 58 0.08 11.14 12.56
CA PRO A 58 1.52 11.02 12.73
C PRO A 58 2.21 10.47 11.46
N LEU A 59 3.37 11.02 11.12
CA LEU A 59 4.16 10.59 9.97
C LEU A 59 4.48 9.08 9.99
N SER A 60 4.67 8.50 11.19
CA SER A 60 4.93 7.07 11.36
C SER A 60 3.71 6.22 10.97
N THR A 61 2.50 6.69 11.26
CA THR A 61 1.25 6.04 10.87
C THR A 61 1.07 6.09 9.35
N VAL A 62 1.23 7.28 8.76
CA VAL A 62 1.14 7.48 7.31
C VAL A 62 2.19 6.68 6.54
N ARG A 63 3.38 6.45 7.12
CA ARG A 63 4.41 5.59 6.52
C ARG A 63 4.14 4.10 6.68
N ASN A 64 3.47 3.71 7.76
CA ASN A 64 3.19 2.31 8.04
C ASN A 64 2.01 1.79 7.23
N ILE A 65 0.94 2.59 7.09
CA ILE A 65 -0.30 2.19 6.38
C ILE A 65 -0.02 1.63 4.97
N PRO A 66 0.74 2.31 4.10
CA PRO A 66 1.07 1.80 2.77
C PRO A 66 1.72 0.43 2.84
N ARG A 67 2.68 0.22 3.76
CA ARG A 67 3.43 -1.04 3.85
C ARG A 67 2.67 -2.17 4.51
N SER A 68 1.88 -1.87 5.55
CA SER A 68 1.26 -2.90 6.41
C SER A 68 -0.17 -3.25 6.03
N ILE A 69 -0.88 -2.37 5.32
CA ILE A 69 -2.30 -2.55 4.97
C ILE A 69 -2.48 -2.56 3.46
N LEU A 70 -1.90 -1.57 2.76
CA LEU A 70 -2.10 -1.43 1.30
C LEU A 70 -1.11 -2.24 0.48
N GLU A 71 -0.11 -2.88 1.11
CA GLU A 71 1.00 -3.59 0.45
C GLU A 71 1.73 -2.76 -0.61
N TRP A 72 1.73 -1.45 -0.43
CA TRP A 72 2.41 -0.47 -1.26
C TRP A 72 3.84 -0.27 -0.77
N TYR A 73 4.75 -0.81 -1.55
CA TYR A 73 6.17 -0.68 -1.30
C TYR A 73 6.73 0.49 -2.13
N PRO A 74 7.48 1.41 -1.50
CA PRO A 74 8.11 2.50 -2.21
C PRO A 74 9.27 1.95 -3.05
N TYR A 75 8.96 1.50 -4.27
CA TYR A 75 9.94 1.14 -5.27
C TYR A 75 10.31 2.36 -6.11
N LYS A 76 11.60 2.50 -6.40
CA LYS A 76 12.08 3.50 -7.33
C LYS A 76 12.00 2.90 -8.74
N ILE A 77 10.91 3.20 -9.44
CA ILE A 77 10.77 2.81 -10.84
C ILE A 77 11.58 3.80 -11.67
N HIS A 78 12.57 3.28 -12.40
CA HIS A 78 13.32 4.04 -13.37
C HIS A 78 12.91 3.61 -14.78
N ILE A 79 12.39 4.55 -15.56
CA ILE A 79 12.18 4.33 -16.98
C ILE A 79 13.54 4.43 -17.66
N VAL A 80 14.11 3.29 -18.06
CA VAL A 80 15.43 3.21 -18.71
C VAL A 80 15.41 3.82 -20.12
N GLN A 81 14.26 3.79 -20.79
CA GLN A 81 14.06 4.37 -22.12
C GLN A 81 12.74 5.14 -22.15
N ALA A 82 12.81 6.42 -22.54
CA ALA A 82 11.62 7.25 -22.69
C ALA A 82 10.67 6.64 -23.74
N LEU A 83 9.38 6.57 -23.39
CA LEU A 83 8.35 6.08 -24.30
C LEU A 83 8.18 7.06 -25.46
N LYS A 84 8.31 6.55 -26.69
CA LYS A 84 7.92 7.29 -27.89
C LYS A 84 6.39 7.26 -28.01
N PRO A 85 5.77 8.27 -28.63
CA PRO A 85 4.31 8.30 -28.80
C PRO A 85 3.75 7.06 -29.52
N ALA A 86 4.53 6.48 -30.44
CA ALA A 86 4.15 5.25 -31.16
C ALA A 86 4.35 3.95 -30.35
N ASP A 87 4.98 3.98 -29.17
CA ASP A 87 5.29 2.76 -28.41
C ASP A 87 4.04 2.14 -27.76
N SER A 88 3.01 2.95 -27.48
CA SER A 88 1.71 2.47 -26.96
C SER A 88 1.12 1.39 -27.87
N ASP A 89 0.97 1.72 -29.15
CA ASP A 89 0.30 0.84 -30.12
C ASP A 89 1.13 -0.40 -30.37
N LYS A 90 2.45 -0.25 -30.49
CA LYS A 90 3.38 -1.37 -30.67
C LYS A 90 3.33 -2.36 -29.50
N ARG A 91 3.30 -1.88 -28.26
CA ARG A 91 3.22 -2.73 -27.06
C ARG A 91 1.88 -3.46 -26.99
N THR A 92 0.80 -2.78 -27.36
CA THR A 92 -0.56 -3.37 -27.40
C THR A 92 -0.70 -4.42 -28.50
N GLN A 93 -0.08 -4.20 -29.67
CA GLN A 93 -0.04 -5.18 -30.75
C GLN A 93 0.80 -6.41 -30.35
N PHE A 94 1.98 -6.20 -29.77
CA PHE A 94 2.84 -7.28 -29.30
C PHE A 94 2.12 -8.21 -28.32
N SER A 95 1.42 -7.65 -27.32
CA SER A 95 0.69 -8.47 -26.34
C SER A 95 -0.41 -9.32 -26.96
N ARG A 96 -1.09 -8.80 -28.00
CA ARG A 96 -2.15 -9.52 -28.72
C ARG A 96 -1.60 -10.67 -29.55
N ILE A 97 -0.47 -10.45 -30.22
CA ILE A 97 0.20 -11.48 -31.03
C ILE A 97 0.69 -12.62 -30.12
N SER A 98 1.26 -12.30 -28.96
CA SER A 98 1.76 -13.31 -28.01
C SER A 98 0.67 -14.13 -27.31
N SER A 99 -0.60 -13.73 -27.42
CA SER A 99 -1.73 -14.41 -26.77
C SER A 99 -2.51 -15.35 -27.68
N LEU A 100 -2.13 -15.49 -28.95
CA LEU A 100 -2.76 -16.44 -29.86
C LEU A 100 -2.14 -17.84 -29.67
N PRO A 101 -2.95 -18.90 -29.49
CA PRO A 101 -2.42 -20.27 -29.53
C PRO A 101 -1.92 -20.59 -30.94
N GLU A 102 -0.81 -21.33 -31.01
CA GLU A 102 -0.20 -21.83 -32.26
C GLU A 102 -1.17 -22.63 -33.13
#